data_AF-A0A8B9F151-F1
#
_entry.id   AF-A0A8B9F151-F1
#
_cell.length_a   1.000
_cell.length_b   1.000
_cell.length_c   1.000
_cell.angle_alpha   90.00
_cell.angle_beta   90.00
_cell.angle_gamma   90.00
#
_symmetry.space_group_name_H-M   'P 1'
#
loop_
_entity.id
_entity.type
_entity.pdbx_description
1 polymer ?
#
loop_
_entity_poly.entity_id
_entity_poly.type
_entity_poly.pdbx_seq_one_letter_code
_entity_poly.pdbx_strand_id
1 'polypeptide(L)'
;MWHYSLCAFRLLVCGFKTCELHGIVAIVEYFLFAVLVALYEEPEKPNSALDFLKHHLGALAPENPEIEALRLEVAEMKEKYEAVLEENKTLKAKLAQYEPPEEEMPGE
;
A
#
# COMPACT_ATOMS: atom_id res chain seq x y z
N MET A 1 -10.79 2.06 56.31
CA MET A 1 -9.58 2.38 55.50
C MET A 1 -9.65 1.78 54.09
N TRP A 2 -10.03 0.51 53.92
CA TRP A 2 -10.11 -0.17 52.61
C TRP A 2 -11.14 0.41 51.61
N HIS A 3 -12.28 0.93 52.08
CA HIS A 3 -13.29 1.55 51.19
C HIS A 3 -12.83 2.87 50.53
N TYR A 4 -11.98 3.66 51.19
CA TYR A 4 -11.41 4.87 50.60
C TYR A 4 -10.43 4.55 49.46
N SER A 5 -9.64 3.48 49.63
CA SER A 5 -8.68 3.01 48.61
C SER A 5 -9.39 2.46 47.36
N LEU A 6 -10.48 1.70 47.55
CA LEU A 6 -11.29 1.19 46.44
C LEU A 6 -12.03 2.30 45.68
N CYS A 7 -12.53 3.34 46.36
CA CYS A 7 -13.14 4.51 45.73
C CYS A 7 -12.11 5.33 44.93
N ALA A 8 -10.90 5.54 45.47
CA ALA A 8 -9.82 6.23 44.78
C ALA A 8 -9.38 5.47 43.51
N PHE A 9 -9.31 4.14 43.57
CA PHE A 9 -8.99 3.31 42.42
C PHE A 9 -10.09 3.35 41.35
N ARG A 10 -11.38 3.33 41.75
CA ARG A 10 -12.52 3.48 40.82
C ARG A 10 -12.52 4.85 40.12
N LEU A 11 -12.20 5.93 40.82
CA LEU A 11 -12.09 7.28 40.25
C LEU A 11 -10.90 7.40 39.29
N LEU A 12 -9.76 6.78 39.61
CA LEU A 12 -8.57 6.76 38.75
C LEU A 12 -8.79 5.96 37.45
N VAL A 13 -9.42 4.78 37.55
CA VAL A 13 -9.77 3.96 36.38
C VAL A 13 -10.89 4.61 35.57
N CYS A 14 -11.86 5.26 36.22
CA CYS A 14 -12.87 6.07 35.54
C CYS A 14 -12.20 7.21 34.76
N GLY A 15 -11.32 7.99 35.39
CA GLY A 15 -10.56 9.07 34.73
C GLY A 15 -9.65 8.58 33.60
N PHE A 16 -9.00 7.42 33.74
CA PHE A 16 -8.22 6.80 32.67
C PHE A 16 -9.09 6.42 31.46
N LYS A 17 -10.29 5.84 31.71
CA LYS A 17 -11.26 5.53 30.66
C LYS A 17 -11.84 6.77 29.99
N THR A 18 -12.06 7.85 30.77
CA THR A 18 -12.50 9.14 30.22
C THR A 18 -11.40 9.80 29.40
N CYS A 19 -10.12 9.68 29.78
CA CYS A 19 -8.98 10.19 29.02
C CYS A 19 -8.72 9.40 27.74
N GLU A 20 -8.84 8.06 27.75
CA GLU A 20 -8.77 7.24 26.54
C GLU A 20 -9.90 7.60 25.57
N LEU A 21 -11.13 7.74 26.07
CA LEU A 21 -12.27 8.10 25.25
C LEU A 21 -12.15 9.53 24.71
N HIS A 22 -11.67 10.46 25.52
CA HIS A 22 -11.44 11.85 25.10
C HIS A 22 -10.30 11.96 24.08
N GLY A 23 -9.26 11.14 24.21
CA GLY A 23 -8.19 11.02 23.21
C GLY A 23 -8.71 10.47 21.87
N ILE A 24 -9.52 9.42 21.90
CA ILE A 24 -10.17 8.87 20.70
C ILE A 24 -11.09 9.91 20.06
N VAL A 25 -11.89 10.62 20.86
CA VAL A 25 -12.78 11.69 20.38
C VAL A 25 -11.97 12.82 19.73
N ALA A 26 -10.85 13.25 20.34
CA ALA A 26 -9.98 14.28 19.76
C ALA A 26 -9.33 13.84 18.45
N ILE A 27 -8.94 12.57 18.32
CA ILE A 27 -8.40 12.01 17.06
C ILE A 27 -9.48 12.01 15.97
N VAL A 28 -10.70 11.58 16.32
CA VAL A 28 -11.83 11.55 15.37
C VAL A 28 -12.22 12.97 14.95
N GLU A 29 -12.26 13.92 15.88
CA GLU A 29 -12.54 15.32 15.60
C GLU A 29 -11.49 15.93 14.67
N TYR A 30 -10.19 15.77 14.99
CA TYR A 30 -9.09 16.26 14.15
C TYR A 30 -9.13 15.66 12.74
N PHE A 31 -9.37 14.35 12.62
CA PHE A 31 -9.46 13.67 11.33
C PHE A 31 -10.61 14.23 10.47
N LEU A 32 -11.77 14.48 11.06
CA LEU A 32 -12.92 15.08 10.37
C LEU A 32 -12.62 16.49 9.87
N PHE A 33 -11.96 17.32 10.68
CA PHE A 33 -11.56 18.67 10.27
C PHE A 33 -10.53 18.66 9.14
N ALA A 34 -9.53 17.77 9.20
CA ALA A 34 -8.52 17.64 8.16
C ALA A 34 -9.13 17.22 6.81
N VAL A 35 -10.05 16.26 6.83
CA VAL A 35 -10.79 15.82 5.63
C VAL A 35 -11.65 16.96 5.07
N LEU A 36 -12.35 17.71 5.93
CA LEU A 36 -13.16 18.84 5.48
C LEU A 36 -12.31 19.92 4.82
N VAL A 37 -11.16 20.27 5.39
CA VAL A 37 -10.24 21.25 4.80
C VAL A 37 -9.76 20.79 3.43
N ALA A 38 -9.33 19.53 3.30
CA ALA A 38 -8.91 18.96 2.02
C ALA A 38 -10.03 19.00 0.96
N LEU A 39 -11.28 18.74 1.37
CA LEU A 39 -12.48 18.85 0.52
C LEU A 39 -12.79 20.28 0.05
N TYR A 40 -12.39 21.30 0.81
CA TYR A 40 -12.60 22.71 0.45
C TYR A 40 -11.46 23.30 -0.39
N GLU A 41 -10.28 22.67 -0.41
CA GLU A 41 -9.14 23.10 -1.23
C GLU A 41 -9.23 22.63 -2.70
N GLU A 42 -9.99 21.56 -2.99
CA GLU A 42 -10.22 21.11 -4.37
C GLU A 42 -11.38 21.87 -5.04
N PRO A 43 -11.18 22.52 -6.22
CA PRO A 43 -12.18 23.35 -6.88
C PRO A 43 -13.31 22.57 -7.59
N GLU A 44 -13.18 21.25 -7.76
CA GLU A 44 -14.18 20.37 -8.39
C GLU A 44 -14.85 19.51 -7.30
N LYS A 45 -16.02 19.95 -6.83
CA LYS A 45 -16.68 19.38 -5.65
C LYS A 45 -17.42 18.08 -6.01
N PRO A 46 -17.03 16.90 -5.48
CA PRO A 46 -17.87 15.72 -5.62
C PRO A 46 -19.20 15.95 -4.90
N ASN A 47 -20.30 15.50 -5.50
CA ASN A 47 -21.68 15.69 -4.98
C ASN A 47 -21.91 15.07 -3.59
N SER A 48 -20.99 14.25 -3.08
CA SER A 48 -21.08 13.54 -1.81
C SER A 48 -19.69 13.43 -1.16
N ALA A 49 -19.56 13.98 0.06
CA ALA A 49 -18.32 13.94 0.86
C ALA A 49 -17.88 12.50 1.22
N LEU A 50 -18.84 11.57 1.28
CA LEU A 50 -18.59 10.15 1.50
C LEU A 50 -17.82 9.53 0.32
N ASP A 51 -18.08 9.98 -0.91
CA ASP A 51 -17.41 9.44 -2.10
C ASP A 51 -15.98 9.97 -2.24
N PHE A 52 -15.72 11.22 -1.82
CA PHE A 52 -14.36 11.74 -1.66
C PHE A 52 -13.55 10.92 -0.65
N LEU A 53 -14.14 10.62 0.51
CA LEU A 53 -13.52 9.78 1.53
C LEU A 53 -13.20 8.37 1.01
N LYS A 54 -14.11 7.74 0.27
CA LYS A 54 -13.86 6.41 -0.32
C LYS A 54 -12.72 6.42 -1.33
N HIS A 55 -12.59 7.48 -2.12
CA HIS A 55 -11.52 7.64 -3.10
C HIS A 55 -10.17 7.87 -2.41
N HIS A 56 -10.11 8.78 -1.43
CA HIS A 56 -8.86 9.14 -0.74
C HIS A 56 -8.38 8.09 0.28
N LEU A 57 -9.30 7.32 0.86
CA LEU A 57 -8.95 6.23 1.81
C LEU A 57 -8.64 4.91 1.09
N GLY A 58 -8.61 4.88 -0.24
CA GLY A 58 -8.19 3.71 -1.03
C GLY A 58 -9.09 2.48 -0.92
N ALA A 59 -10.23 2.57 -0.23
CA ALA A 59 -11.11 1.42 0.02
C ALA A 59 -11.88 0.97 -1.23
N LEU A 60 -12.04 1.85 -2.22
CA LEU A 60 -12.74 1.58 -3.48
C LEU A 60 -12.19 2.46 -4.62
N ALA A 61 -10.88 2.63 -4.74
CA ALA A 61 -10.36 3.23 -5.98
C ALA A 61 -10.64 2.24 -7.13
N PRO A 62 -11.47 2.58 -8.14
CA PRO A 62 -11.38 1.89 -9.42
C PRO A 62 -9.93 2.04 -9.87
N GLU A 63 -9.35 0.95 -10.36
CA GLU A 63 -7.91 0.77 -10.55
C GLU A 63 -7.22 2.09 -10.96
N ASN A 64 -6.35 2.61 -10.08
CA ASN A 64 -5.62 3.85 -10.33
C ASN A 64 -5.01 3.74 -11.75
N PRO A 65 -5.21 4.72 -12.66
CA PRO A 65 -4.65 4.66 -14.01
C PRO A 65 -3.14 4.38 -14.04
N GLU A 66 -2.41 4.74 -12.97
CA GLU A 66 -1.00 4.38 -12.81
C GLU A 66 -0.80 2.87 -12.59
N ILE A 67 -1.70 2.19 -11.87
CA ILE A 67 -1.67 0.74 -11.68
C ILE A 67 -1.96 0.02 -13.00
N GLU A 68 -2.90 0.51 -13.81
CA GLU A 68 -3.16 -0.05 -15.14
C GLU A 68 -1.97 0.15 -16.09
N ALA A 69 -1.38 1.35 -16.10
CA ALA A 69 -0.17 1.64 -16.87
C ALA A 69 0.99 0.73 -16.44
N LEU A 70 1.24 0.59 -15.13
CA LEU A 70 2.27 -0.30 -14.60
C LEU A 70 2.03 -1.78 -14.97
N ARG A 71 0.77 -2.23 -14.97
CA ARG A 71 0.42 -3.59 -15.41
C ARG A 71 0.74 -3.81 -16.88
N LEU A 72 0.48 -2.82 -17.73
CA LEU A 72 0.80 -2.88 -19.16
C LEU A 72 2.32 -2.95 -19.39
N GLU A 73 3.09 -2.09 -18.71
CA GLU A 73 4.55 -2.11 -18.79
C GLU A 73 5.14 -3.46 -18.33
N VAL A 74 4.61 -4.04 -17.26
CA VAL A 74 5.04 -5.35 -16.78
C VAL A 74 4.75 -6.45 -17.81
N ALA A 75 3.61 -6.39 -18.50
CA ALA A 75 3.26 -7.35 -19.54
C ALA A 75 4.19 -7.21 -20.75
N GLU A 76 4.42 -5.98 -21.23
CA GLU A 76 5.32 -5.69 -22.35
C GLU A 76 6.76 -6.13 -22.04
N MET A 77 7.25 -5.86 -20.83
CA MET A 77 8.59 -6.26 -20.42
C MET A 77 8.74 -7.78 -20.31
N LYS A 78 7.71 -8.50 -19.86
CA LYS A 78 7.70 -9.97 -19.87
C LYS A 78 7.77 -10.55 -21.27
N GLU A 79 6.99 -10.02 -22.21
CA GLU A 79 7.01 -10.47 -23.61
C GLU A 79 8.40 -10.28 -24.23
N LYS A 80 9.00 -9.10 -24.04
CA LYS A 80 10.38 -8.82 -24.50
C LYS A 80 11.40 -9.76 -23.85
N TYR A 81 11.26 -10.04 -22.56
CA TYR A 81 12.16 -10.96 -21.86
C TYR A 81 12.07 -12.39 -22.41
N GLU A 82 10.86 -12.89 -22.65
CA GLU A 82 10.65 -14.22 -23.22
C GLU A 82 11.18 -14.33 -24.65
N ALA A 83 10.97 -13.31 -25.48
CA ALA A 83 11.52 -13.26 -26.84
C ALA A 83 13.05 -13.34 -26.84
N VAL A 84 13.71 -12.51 -26.02
CA VAL A 84 15.18 -12.52 -25.88
C VAL A 84 15.67 -13.85 -25.31
N LEU A 85 14.93 -14.47 -24.38
CA LEU A 85 15.27 -15.77 -23.82
C LEU A 85 15.27 -16.87 -24.90
N GLU A 86 14.25 -16.89 -25.78
CA GLU A 86 14.16 -17.85 -26.88
C GLU A 86 15.23 -17.63 -27.95
N GLU A 87 15.53 -16.36 -28.28
CA GLU A 87 16.65 -16.03 -29.14
C GLU A 87 17.98 -16.49 -28.53
N ASN A 88 18.18 -16.26 -27.23
CA ASN A 88 19.38 -16.69 -26.52
C ASN A 88 19.53 -18.22 -26.51
N LYS A 89 18.44 -18.97 -26.29
CA LYS A 89 18.43 -20.44 -26.41
C LYS A 89 18.80 -20.88 -27.82
N THR A 90 18.23 -20.26 -28.84
CA THR A 90 18.50 -20.57 -30.24
C THR A 90 19.95 -20.28 -30.61
N LEU A 91 20.49 -19.15 -30.16
CA LEU A 91 21.89 -18.77 -30.39
C LEU A 91 22.86 -19.71 -29.65
N LYS A 92 22.57 -20.06 -28.40
CA LYS A 92 23.35 -21.05 -27.65
C LYS A 92 23.33 -22.43 -28.32
N ALA A 93 22.18 -22.87 -28.83
CA ALA A 93 22.08 -24.12 -29.57
C ALA A 93 22.88 -24.10 -30.88
N LYS A 94 22.90 -22.96 -31.58
CA LYS A 94 23.75 -22.76 -32.77
C LYS A 94 25.23 -22.74 -32.41
N LEU A 95 25.64 -22.03 -31.35
CA LEU A 95 27.02 -21.98 -30.87
C LEU A 95 27.54 -23.37 -30.47
N ALA A 96 26.71 -24.17 -29.78
CA ALA A 96 27.06 -25.54 -29.41
C ALA A 96 27.34 -26.46 -30.60
N GLN A 97 26.91 -26.11 -31.82
CA GLN A 97 27.27 -26.85 -33.04
C GLN A 97 28.66 -26.49 -33.60
N TYR A 98 29.20 -25.34 -33.20
CA TYR A 98 30.48 -24.81 -33.68
C TYR A 98 31.59 -24.84 -32.63
N GLU A 99 31.27 -25.20 -31.39
CA GLU A 99 32.24 -25.31 -30.30
C GLU A 99 32.82 -26.74 -30.22
N PRO A 100 34.16 -26.93 -30.29
CA PRO A 100 34.80 -28.15 -29.81
C PRO A 100 34.52 -28.32 -28.31
N PRO A 101 34.58 -29.52 -27.73
CA PRO A 101 34.35 -29.71 -26.30
C PRO A 101 35.47 -29.00 -25.51
N GLU A 102 35.26 -27.76 -25.11
CA GLU A 102 36.10 -27.12 -24.10
C GLU A 102 35.62 -27.58 -22.72
N GLU A 103 36.58 -28.22 -22.06
CA GLU A 103 36.48 -28.96 -20.83
C GLU A 103 35.85 -28.14 -19.70
N GLU A 104 35.07 -28.84 -18.90
CA GLU A 104 34.53 -28.40 -17.62
C GLU A 104 35.63 -27.74 -16.77
N MET A 105 35.41 -26.50 -16.34
CA MET A 105 35.92 -26.04 -15.04
C MET A 105 34.80 -25.37 -14.26
N PRO A 106 34.26 -26.03 -13.21
CA PRO A 106 33.41 -25.38 -12.22
C PRO A 106 34.28 -24.66 -11.18
N GLY A 107 34.03 -23.37 -10.96
CA GLY A 107 34.60 -22.58 -9.86
C GLY A 107 34.04 -21.15 -9.92
N GLU A 108 33.62 -20.50 -8.84
CA GLU A 108 33.58 -20.76 -7.39
C GLU A 108 32.31 -20.10 -6.81
#